data_AF-A0A4Q5QKN0-F1
#
_entry.id   AF-A0A4Q5QKN0-F1
#
_cell.length_a   1.000
_cell.length_b   1.000
_cell.length_c   1.000
_cell.angle_alpha   90.00
_cell.angle_beta   90.00
_cell.angle_gamma   90.00
#
_symmetry.space_group_name_H-M   'P 1'
#
loop_
_entity.id
_entity.type
_entity.pdbx_description
1 polymer ?
#
loop_
_entity_poly.entity_id
_entity_poly.type
_entity_poly.pdbx_seq_one_letter_code
_entity_poly.pdbx_strand_id
1 'polypeptide(L)'
;PKQVFEVDGKIDDQMLEVGNYLPMADNEGNHLQAKVVEVGDEMVTMDFNHPLAGMVMHFDGKIQDVRPATAEELSHGHVHGDGGHQH
;
A
#
# COMPACT_ATOMS: atom_id res chain seq x y z
N PRO A 1 -11.07 11.70 12.46
CA PRO A 1 -10.98 12.94 13.26
C PRO A 1 -9.58 13.56 13.14
N LYS A 2 -9.48 14.87 12.94
CA LYS A 2 -8.20 15.57 12.72
C LYS A 2 -7.22 15.45 13.90
N GLN A 3 -7.75 15.28 15.12
CA GLN A 3 -7.00 15.08 16.38
C GLN A 3 -6.10 13.84 16.40
N VAL A 4 -6.37 12.84 15.57
CA VAL A 4 -5.55 11.61 15.50
C VAL A 4 -4.14 11.90 14.94
N PHE A 5 -3.98 13.03 14.24
CA PHE A 5 -2.72 13.44 13.60
C PHE A 5 -1.96 14.50 14.41
N GLU A 6 -2.34 14.67 15.68
CA GLU A 6 -1.68 15.61 16.59
C GLU A 6 -0.41 15.00 17.19
N VAL A 7 0.72 15.70 17.04
CA VAL A 7 2.00 15.35 17.66
C VAL A 7 2.39 16.49 18.58
N ASP A 8 2.60 16.20 19.87
CA ASP A 8 2.99 17.18 20.90
C ASP A 8 2.08 18.42 21.02
N GLY A 9 0.76 18.24 20.89
CA GLY A 9 -0.19 19.35 21.04
C GLY A 9 -0.43 20.14 19.75
N LYS A 10 0.21 19.76 18.63
CA LYS A 10 0.13 20.46 17.35
C LYS A 10 -0.15 19.48 16.23
N ILE A 11 -1.10 19.84 15.39
CA ILE A 11 -1.34 19.14 14.13
C ILE A 11 -0.29 19.64 13.15
N ASP A 12 0.49 18.73 12.58
CA ASP A 12 1.41 19.07 11.50
C ASP A 12 0.59 19.24 10.20
N ASP A 13 0.28 20.50 9.87
CA ASP A 13 -0.46 20.86 8.67
C ASP A 13 0.28 20.42 7.38
N GLN A 14 1.60 20.19 7.42
CA GLN A 14 2.35 19.67 6.27
C GLN A 14 2.10 18.17 6.06
N MET A 15 1.79 17.42 7.12
CA MET A 15 1.40 16.01 6.98
C MET A 15 -0.02 15.87 6.44
N LEU A 16 -0.95 16.70 6.92
CA LEU A 16 -2.35 16.73 6.47
C LEU A 16 -2.55 17.62 5.23
N GLU A 17 -1.82 17.34 4.17
CA GLU A 17 -2.03 17.96 2.85
C GLU A 17 -2.73 16.98 1.91
N VAL A 18 -3.68 17.50 1.12
CA VAL A 18 -4.38 16.70 0.10
C VAL A 18 -3.36 16.15 -0.89
N GLY A 19 -3.40 14.83 -1.09
CA GLY A 19 -2.45 14.10 -1.93
C GLY A 19 -1.40 13.30 -1.15
N ASN A 20 -1.15 13.65 0.12
CA ASN A 20 -0.18 12.93 0.95
C ASN A 20 -0.66 11.51 1.26
N TYR A 21 0.31 10.59 1.36
CA TYR A 21 0.10 9.24 1.85
C TYR A 21 0.57 9.14 3.29
N LEU A 22 -0.32 8.69 4.17
CA LEU A 22 -0.06 8.53 5.58
C LEU A 22 -0.14 7.05 5.97
N PRO A 23 0.80 6.55 6.80
CA PRO A 23 0.71 5.23 7.39
C PRO A 23 -0.39 5.22 8.46
N MET A 24 -1.26 4.22 8.41
CA MET A 24 -2.38 4.01 9.32
C MET A 24 -2.30 2.59 9.89
N ALA A 25 -2.97 2.35 11.00
CA ALA A 25 -3.17 1.00 11.54
C ALA A 25 -4.65 0.73 11.73
N ASP A 26 -5.09 -0.49 11.39
CA ASP A 26 -6.45 -0.94 11.72
C ASP A 26 -6.53 -1.48 13.16
N ASN A 27 -7.72 -1.93 13.56
CA ASN A 27 -7.98 -2.45 14.91
C ASN A 27 -7.24 -3.77 15.21
N GLU A 28 -6.69 -4.44 14.20
CA GLU A 28 -5.91 -5.68 14.33
C GLU A 28 -4.40 -5.40 14.34
N GLY A 29 -3.99 -4.14 14.16
CA GLY A 29 -2.60 -3.73 14.10
C GLY A 29 -1.97 -3.85 12.71
N ASN A 30 -2.76 -4.13 11.67
CA ASN A 30 -2.24 -4.17 10.31
C ASN A 30 -1.92 -2.76 9.83
N HIS A 31 -0.75 -2.58 9.24
CA HIS A 31 -0.35 -1.29 8.68
C HIS A 31 -0.93 -1.12 7.28
N LEU A 32 -1.58 0.02 7.07
CA LEU A 32 -2.20 0.43 5.82
C LEU A 32 -1.61 1.77 5.37
N GLN A 33 -1.63 2.03 4.07
CA GLN A 33 -1.39 3.38 3.56
C GLN A 33 -2.70 3.99 3.09
N ALA A 34 -2.92 5.25 3.42
CA ALA A 34 -4.10 5.98 3.01
C ALA A 34 -3.73 7.35 2.46
N LYS A 35 -4.36 7.73 1.35
CA LYS A 35 -4.19 9.02 0.71
C LYS A 35 -5.16 10.03 1.30
N VAL A 36 -4.68 11.21 1.68
CA VAL A 36 -5.55 12.33 2.06
C VAL A 36 -6.24 12.86 0.80
N VAL A 37 -7.57 12.80 0.76
CA VAL A 37 -8.35 13.33 -0.37
C VAL A 37 -9.05 14.64 -0.04
N GLU A 38 -9.31 14.90 1.24
CA GLU A 38 -9.92 16.15 1.72
C GLU A 38 -9.56 16.41 3.18
N VAL A 39 -9.34 17.68 3.53
CA VAL A 39 -9.10 18.13 4.89
C VAL A 39 -10.15 19.18 5.24
N GLY A 40 -11.10 18.82 6.08
CA GLY A 40 -12.09 19.73 6.65
C GLY A 40 -11.67 20.29 8.01
N ASP A 41 -12.59 21.01 8.65
CA ASP A 41 -12.34 21.66 9.93
C ASP A 41 -12.10 20.63 11.06
N GLU A 42 -12.94 19.59 11.13
CA GLU A 42 -12.88 18.55 12.17
C GLU A 42 -12.46 17.17 11.65
N MET A 43 -12.69 16.93 10.35
CA MET A 43 -12.59 15.61 9.74
C MET A 43 -11.65 15.63 8.53
N VAL A 44 -10.95 14.52 8.34
CA VAL A 44 -10.08 14.27 7.19
C VAL A 44 -10.66 13.08 6.45
N THR A 45 -10.91 13.23 5.15
CA THR A 45 -11.33 12.14 4.28
C THR A 45 -10.10 11.48 3.71
N MET A 46 -10.02 10.16 3.84
CA MET A 46 -8.88 9.37 3.39
C MET A 46 -9.33 8.26 2.44
N ASP A 47 -8.52 8.00 1.42
CA ASP A 47 -8.70 6.93 0.46
C ASP A 47 -7.69 5.81 0.72
N PHE A 48 -8.20 4.61 1.03
CA PHE A 48 -7.41 3.40 1.30
C PHE A 48 -7.29 2.49 0.08
N ASN A 49 -7.87 2.87 -1.06
CA ASN A 49 -7.75 2.09 -2.27
C ASN A 49 -6.29 2.08 -2.77
N HIS A 50 -5.88 0.97 -3.37
CA HIS A 50 -4.62 0.92 -4.11
C HIS A 50 -4.62 2.01 -5.19
N PRO A 51 -3.48 2.67 -5.50
CA PRO A 51 -3.43 3.75 -6.50
C PRO A 51 -3.96 3.40 -7.90
N LEU A 52 -4.05 2.11 -8.22
CA LEU A 52 -4.56 1.58 -9.49
C LEU A 52 -5.99 1.04 -9.40
N ALA A 53 -6.66 1.14 -8.24
CA ALA A 53 -8.03 0.68 -8.08
C ALA A 53 -8.97 1.48 -9.01
N GLY A 54 -9.88 0.77 -9.69
CA GLY A 54 -10.80 1.36 -10.66
C GLY A 54 -10.16 1.77 -11.99
N MET A 55 -8.83 1.66 -12.14
CA MET A 55 -8.17 1.89 -13.41
C MET A 55 -8.24 0.65 -14.30
N VAL A 56 -8.59 0.84 -15.57
CA VAL A 56 -8.43 -0.21 -16.58
C VAL A 56 -6.94 -0.31 -16.91
N MET A 57 -6.33 -1.42 -16.51
CA MET A 57 -4.91 -1.67 -16.76
C MET A 57 -4.75 -2.34 -18.13
N HIS A 58 -3.96 -1.71 -19.01
CA HIS A 58 -3.58 -2.28 -20.31
C HIS A 58 -2.18 -2.86 -20.22
N PHE A 59 -2.05 -4.15 -20.50
CA PHE A 59 -0.77 -4.84 -20.51
C PHE A 59 -0.49 -5.38 -21.91
N ASP A 60 0.76 -5.24 -22.34
CA ASP A 60 1.33 -5.97 -23.47
C ASP A 60 2.49 -6.81 -22.94
N GLY A 61 2.53 -8.08 -23.33
CA GLY A 61 3.52 -9.01 -22.81
C GLY A 61 3.69 -10.22 -23.71
N LYS A 62 4.88 -10.82 -23.64
CA LYS A 62 5.23 -12.04 -24.36
C LYS A 62 5.71 -13.10 -23.37
N ILE A 63 5.19 -14.32 -23.51
CA ILE A 63 5.69 -15.49 -22.77
C ILE A 63 7.11 -15.80 -23.25
N GLN A 64 8.08 -15.76 -22.33
CA GLN A 64 9.48 -16.08 -22.64
C GLN A 64 9.81 -17.55 -22.37
N ASP A 65 9.29 -18.11 -21.29
CA ASP A 65 9.54 -19.50 -20.87
C ASP A 65 8.39 -20.04 -20.01
N VAL A 66 8.24 -21.35 -19.96
CA VAL A 66 7.28 -22.07 -19.11
C VAL A 66 7.95 -23.33 -18.57
N ARG A 67 8.01 -23.44 -17.24
CA ARG A 67 8.55 -24.62 -16.56
C ARG A 67 7.67 -25.04 -15.37
N PRO A 68 7.75 -26.30 -14.91
CA PRO A 68 7.20 -26.68 -13.62
C PRO A 68 7.86 -25.90 -12.47
N ALA A 69 7.06 -25.55 -11.46
CA ALA A 69 7.58 -25.04 -10.20
C ALA A 69 8.28 -26.17 -9.42
N THR A 70 9.33 -25.85 -8.67
CA THR A 70 9.97 -26.80 -7.76
C THR A 70 9.09 -27.06 -6.52
N ALA A 71 9.40 -28.10 -5.75
CA ALA A 71 8.68 -28.38 -4.49
C ALA A 71 8.79 -27.22 -3.48
N GLU A 72 9.93 -26.52 -3.47
CA GLU A 72 10.18 -25.38 -2.58
C GLU A 72 9.37 -24.15 -3.01
N GLU A 73 9.34 -23.83 -4.30
CA GLU A 73 8.54 -22.71 -4.84
C GLU A 73 7.04 -22.91 -4.57
N LEU A 74 6.55 -24.15 -4.69
CA LEU A 74 5.18 -24.50 -4.33
C LEU A 74 4.92 -24.33 -2.83
N SER A 75 5.87 -24.71 -1.98
CA SER A 75 5.75 -24.55 -0.52
C SER A 75 5.78 -23.08 -0.09
N HIS A 76 6.50 -22.22 -0.80
CA HIS A 76 6.65 -20.79 -0.47
C HIS A 76 5.62 -19.90 -1.18
N GLY A 77 4.96 -20.40 -2.24
CA GLY A 77 3.94 -19.68 -3.00
C GLY A 77 4.49 -18.62 -3.97
N HIS A 78 5.79 -18.62 -4.24
CA HIS A 78 6.43 -17.68 -5.17
C HIS A 78 7.67 -18.30 -5.85
N VAL A 79 8.04 -17.75 -7.01
CA VAL A 79 9.20 -18.18 -7.80
C VAL A 79 10.51 -17.80 -7.12
N HIS A 80 11.53 -18.65 -7.24
CA HIS A 80 12.88 -18.32 -6.81
C HIS A 80 13.71 -17.87 -8.02
N GLY A 81 14.45 -16.77 -7.87
CA GLY A 81 15.31 -16.24 -8.92
C GLY A 81 16.46 -17.19 -9.31
N ASP A 82 17.13 -16.89 -10.42
CA ASP A 82 18.30 -17.67 -10.86
C ASP A 82 19.43 -17.55 -9.82
N GLY A 83 19.89 -18.69 -9.29
CA GLY A 83 20.78 -18.74 -8.11
C GLY A 83 20.09 -18.85 -6.75
N GLY A 84 18.77 -19.08 -6.75
CA GLY A 84 17.90 -19.49 -5.64
C GLY A 84 18.52 -19.45 -4.26
N HIS A 85 18.48 -18.29 -3.61
CA HIS A 85 18.38 -18.08 -2.16
C HIS A 85 18.24 -16.57 -1.93
N GLN A 86 17.02 -16.07 -1.74
CA GLN A 86 16.80 -14.78 -1.09
C GLN A 86 15.74 -14.99 -0.02
N HIS A 87 16.22 -15.00 1.23
CA HIS A 87 15.42 -14.73 2.42
C HIS A 87 15.36 -13.22 2.62
#